data_AF-A0A855WZX1-F1
#
_entry.id   AF-A0A855WZX1-F1
#
_cell.length_a   1.000
_cell.length_b   1.000
_cell.length_c   1.000
_cell.angle_alpha   90.00
_cell.angle_beta   90.00
_cell.angle_gamma   90.00
#
_symmetry.space_group_name_H-M   'P 1'
#
loop_
_entity.id
_entity.type
_entity.pdbx_description
1 polymer ?
#
loop_
_entity_poly.entity_id
_entity_poly.type
_entity_poly.pdbx_seq_one_letter_code
_entity_poly.pdbx_strand_id
1 'polypeptide(L)'
;MTDNTITQMERDLIRTLNEEYSFYQSLYILLDKQRDLIKYDKDEHLLDLFSEIERCHRRIDESEQKITVLRERNPHVFRVASVHPEVRKLVNCIVTLVKKNITLVTENEEYVRDRHNRIRQELEALRVSGKVLNYLQENEPSPQFVDGKQ
;
A
#
# COMPACT_ATOMS: atom_id res chain seq x y z
N MET A 1 -7.50 18.30 -42.44
CA MET A 1 -8.30 17.33 -41.64
C MET A 1 -7.47 16.66 -40.55
N THR A 2 -6.19 16.38 -40.79
CA THR A 2 -5.23 15.83 -39.81
C THR A 2 -5.01 16.69 -38.57
N ASP A 3 -4.92 18.02 -38.70
CA ASP A 3 -4.70 18.92 -37.55
C ASP A 3 -5.84 18.87 -36.54
N ASN A 4 -7.10 18.81 -37.00
CA ASN A 4 -8.26 18.68 -36.11
C ASN A 4 -8.23 17.34 -35.32
N THR A 5 -7.74 16.27 -35.93
CA THR A 5 -7.62 14.96 -35.26
C THR A 5 -6.53 14.98 -34.19
N ILE A 6 -5.42 15.67 -34.45
CA ILE A 6 -4.33 15.85 -33.46
C ILE A 6 -4.82 16.70 -32.29
N THR A 7 -5.43 17.86 -32.55
CA THR A 7 -5.95 18.75 -31.50
C THR A 7 -7.04 18.07 -30.67
N GLN A 8 -7.89 17.24 -31.28
CA GLN A 8 -8.89 16.49 -30.54
C GLN A 8 -8.24 15.43 -29.62
N MET A 9 -7.25 14.69 -30.12
CA MET A 9 -6.50 13.72 -29.31
C MET A 9 -5.75 14.39 -28.15
N GLU A 10 -5.14 15.56 -28.38
CA GLU A 10 -4.48 16.34 -27.32
C GLU A 10 -5.46 16.73 -26.22
N ARG A 11 -6.64 17.24 -26.57
CA ARG A 11 -7.68 17.59 -25.60
C ARG A 11 -8.17 16.39 -24.81
N ASP A 12 -8.41 15.26 -25.50
CA ASP A 12 -8.85 14.03 -24.86
C ASP A 12 -7.78 13.50 -23.89
N LEU A 13 -6.51 13.53 -24.31
CA LEU A 13 -5.38 13.11 -23.48
C LEU A 13 -5.18 14.03 -22.27
N ILE A 14 -5.26 15.36 -22.45
CA ILE A 14 -5.17 16.33 -21.35
C ILE A 14 -6.31 16.11 -20.35
N ARG A 15 -7.54 15.89 -20.82
CA ARG A 15 -8.68 15.60 -19.95
C ARG A 15 -8.43 14.35 -19.12
N THR A 16 -8.05 13.25 -19.76
CA THR A 16 -7.75 11.99 -19.06
C THR A 16 -6.61 12.19 -18.05
N LEU A 17 -5.52 12.84 -18.43
CA LEU A 17 -4.39 13.08 -17.51
C LEU A 17 -4.76 13.99 -16.33
N ASN A 18 -5.68 14.95 -16.49
CA ASN A 18 -6.18 15.74 -15.37
C ASN A 18 -7.01 14.90 -14.38
N GLU A 19 -7.82 13.97 -14.89
CA GLU A 19 -8.54 13.01 -14.04
C GLU A 19 -7.56 12.12 -13.27
N GLU A 20 -6.50 11.65 -13.93
CA GLU A 20 -5.45 10.85 -13.30
C GLU A 20 -4.66 11.63 -12.25
N TYR A 21 -4.27 12.85 -12.58
CA TYR A 21 -3.58 13.73 -11.64
C TYR A 21 -4.41 13.94 -10.36
N SER A 22 -5.69 14.26 -10.53
CA SER A 22 -6.61 14.47 -9.40
C SER A 22 -6.77 13.19 -8.56
N PHE A 23 -6.87 12.04 -9.21
CA PHE A 23 -6.92 10.75 -8.53
C PHE A 23 -5.66 10.47 -7.70
N TYR A 24 -4.48 10.60 -8.28
CA TYR A 24 -3.23 10.35 -7.56
C TYR A 24 -2.98 11.35 -6.42
N GLN A 25 -3.50 12.57 -6.55
CA GLN A 25 -3.50 13.55 -5.46
C GLN A 25 -4.43 13.14 -4.32
N SER A 26 -5.64 12.66 -4.62
CA SER A 26 -6.55 12.12 -3.60
C SER A 26 -5.97 10.87 -2.92
N LEU A 27 -5.36 9.97 -3.70
CA LEU A 27 -4.69 8.79 -3.16
C LEU A 27 -3.55 9.16 -2.21
N TYR A 28 -2.77 10.19 -2.54
CA TYR A 28 -1.73 10.71 -1.65
C TYR A 28 -2.27 11.12 -0.29
N ILE A 29 -3.39 11.86 -0.26
CA ILE A 29 -4.02 12.31 0.99
C ILE A 29 -4.49 11.10 1.83
N LEU A 30 -5.08 10.09 1.17
CA LEU A 30 -5.53 8.87 1.86
C LEU A 30 -4.36 8.08 2.45
N LEU A 31 -3.27 7.91 1.70
CA LEU A 31 -2.07 7.20 2.15
C LEU A 31 -1.34 7.96 3.26
N ASP A 32 -1.31 9.29 3.21
CA ASP A 32 -0.71 10.15 4.23
C ASP A 32 -1.52 10.05 5.54
N LYS A 33 -2.86 10.05 5.44
CA LYS A 33 -3.74 9.76 6.58
C LYS A 33 -3.52 8.36 7.14
N GLN A 34 -3.31 7.36 6.28
CA GLN A 34 -3.01 5.99 6.70
C GLN A 34 -1.72 5.93 7.48
N ARG A 35 -0.67 6.61 7.00
CA ARG A 35 0.61 6.70 7.70
C ARG A 35 0.44 7.26 9.09
N ASP A 36 -0.30 8.35 9.23
CA ASP A 36 -0.52 8.98 10.53
C ASP A 36 -1.31 8.05 11.47
N LEU A 37 -2.37 7.40 11.00
CA LEU A 37 -3.14 6.45 11.81
C LEU A 37 -2.31 5.25 12.24
N ILE A 38 -1.52 4.68 11.33
CA ILE A 38 -0.56 3.62 11.66
C ILE A 38 0.37 4.18 12.72
N LYS A 39 1.18 5.20 12.42
CA LYS A 39 2.23 5.73 13.30
C LYS A 39 1.75 6.06 14.73
N TYR A 40 0.53 6.56 14.91
CA TYR A 40 -0.01 6.94 16.21
C TYR A 40 -0.97 5.90 16.84
N ASP A 41 -0.95 4.65 16.37
CA ASP A 41 -1.69 3.50 16.94
C ASP A 41 -3.22 3.75 17.02
N LYS A 42 -3.78 4.36 15.97
CA LYS A 42 -5.22 4.65 15.87
C LYS A 42 -5.92 3.64 14.97
N ASP A 43 -6.00 2.41 15.44
CA ASP A 43 -6.49 1.26 14.65
C ASP A 43 -7.99 1.31 14.31
N GLU A 44 -8.80 2.01 15.11
CA GLU A 44 -10.27 2.09 14.94
C GLU A 44 -10.69 2.62 13.56
N HIS A 45 -9.92 3.54 12.98
CA HIS A 45 -10.21 4.13 11.67
C HIS A 45 -9.42 3.49 10.52
N LEU A 46 -8.56 2.51 10.82
CA LEU A 46 -7.66 1.92 9.84
C LEU A 46 -8.39 0.97 8.88
N LEU A 47 -9.41 0.25 9.37
CA LEU A 47 -10.20 -0.70 8.58
C LEU A 47 -11.00 -0.03 7.45
N ASP A 48 -11.68 1.07 7.78
CA ASP A 48 -12.42 1.86 6.78
C ASP A 48 -11.47 2.42 5.73
N LEU A 49 -10.31 2.90 6.16
CA LEU A 49 -9.30 3.46 5.28
C LEU A 49 -8.67 2.40 4.37
N PHE A 50 -8.43 1.19 4.86
CA PHE A 50 -7.99 0.07 4.01
C PHE A 50 -9.01 -0.24 2.92
N SER A 51 -10.31 -0.23 3.26
CA SER A 51 -11.39 -0.46 2.29
C SER A 51 -11.46 0.64 1.22
N GLU A 52 -11.15 1.89 1.59
CA GLU A 52 -10.99 3.00 0.62
C GLU A 52 -9.77 2.81 -0.28
N ILE A 53 -8.61 2.45 0.27
CA ILE A 53 -7.38 2.24 -0.50
C ILE A 53 -7.53 1.05 -1.46
N GLU A 54 -8.21 -0.01 -1.05
CA GLU A 54 -8.47 -1.17 -1.91
C GLU A 54 -9.33 -0.78 -3.13
N ARG A 55 -10.30 0.12 -2.95
CA ARG A 55 -11.05 0.70 -4.07
C ARG A 55 -10.14 1.50 -5.01
N CYS A 56 -9.15 2.22 -4.46
CA CYS A 56 -8.17 2.93 -5.27
C CYS A 56 -7.28 1.98 -6.09
N HIS A 57 -6.89 0.81 -5.56
CA HIS A 57 -6.11 -0.17 -6.33
C HIS A 57 -6.84 -0.62 -7.59
N ARG A 58 -8.13 -0.94 -7.49
CA ARG A 58 -8.94 -1.29 -8.68
C ARG A 58 -8.96 -0.16 -9.71
N ARG A 59 -9.03 1.09 -9.24
CA ARG A 59 -9.02 2.26 -10.13
C ARG A 59 -7.68 2.47 -10.84
N ILE A 60 -6.54 2.10 -10.22
CA ILE A 60 -5.23 2.21 -10.88
C ILE A 60 -5.21 1.35 -12.16
N ASP A 61 -5.75 0.14 -12.11
CA ASP A 61 -5.84 -0.74 -13.29
C ASP A 61 -6.74 -0.11 -14.38
N GLU A 62 -7.88 0.48 -13.99
CA GLU A 62 -8.77 1.19 -14.93
C GLU A 62 -8.07 2.38 -15.61
N SER A 63 -7.25 3.12 -14.85
CA SER A 63 -6.47 4.26 -15.35
C SER A 63 -5.46 3.84 -16.42
N GLU A 64 -4.76 2.72 -16.21
CA GLU A 64 -3.81 2.19 -17.19
C GLU A 64 -4.53 1.73 -18.46
N GLN A 65 -5.68 1.08 -18.32
CA GLN A 65 -6.51 0.66 -19.46
C GLN A 65 -7.00 1.85 -20.29
N LYS A 66 -7.47 2.93 -19.67
CA LYS A 66 -7.93 4.14 -20.38
C LYS A 66 -6.84 4.73 -21.28
N ILE A 67 -5.62 4.87 -20.76
CA ILE A 67 -4.49 5.41 -21.53
C ILE A 67 -4.09 4.45 -22.65
N THR A 68 -4.10 3.14 -22.37
CA THR A 68 -3.81 2.09 -23.36
C THR A 68 -4.78 2.13 -24.53
N VAL A 69 -6.08 2.24 -24.27
CA VAL A 69 -7.11 2.37 -25.31
C VAL A 69 -6.91 3.62 -26.17
N LEU A 70 -6.55 4.77 -25.56
CA LEU A 70 -6.25 6.00 -26.31
C LEU A 70 -5.03 5.82 -27.23
N ARG A 71 -3.99 5.13 -26.75
CA ARG A 71 -2.79 4.82 -27.52
C ARG A 71 -3.08 3.87 -28.69
N GLU A 72 -3.86 2.82 -28.46
CA GLU A 72 -4.16 1.79 -29.45
C GLU A 72 -5.09 2.29 -30.56
N ARG A 73 -6.03 3.19 -30.25
CA ARG A 73 -6.96 3.74 -31.24
C ARG A 73 -6.26 4.45 -32.40
N ASN A 74 -5.20 5.22 -32.13
CA ASN A 74 -4.42 5.91 -33.15
C ASN A 74 -2.96 6.14 -32.67
N PRO A 75 -2.08 5.14 -32.81
CA PRO A 75 -0.73 5.20 -32.24
C PRO A 75 0.11 6.36 -32.75
N HIS A 76 -0.03 6.71 -34.04
CA HIS A 76 0.72 7.81 -34.64
C HIS A 76 0.30 9.18 -34.09
N VAL A 77 -1.02 9.43 -34.02
CA VAL A 77 -1.58 10.68 -33.48
C VAL A 77 -1.31 10.79 -31.98
N PHE A 78 -1.44 9.68 -31.24
CA PHE A 78 -1.10 9.63 -29.82
C PHE A 78 0.37 10.00 -29.58
N ARG A 79 1.30 9.51 -30.42
CA ARG A 79 2.72 9.85 -30.29
C ARG A 79 2.96 11.34 -30.47
N VAL A 80 2.31 11.97 -31.45
CA VAL A 80 2.39 13.42 -31.69
C VAL A 80 1.76 14.22 -30.53
N ALA A 81 0.57 13.84 -30.06
CA ALA A 81 -0.07 14.49 -28.93
C ALA A 81 0.73 14.34 -27.61
N SER A 82 1.40 13.20 -27.44
CA SER A 82 2.18 12.90 -26.22
C SER A 82 3.40 13.81 -26.01
N VAL A 83 3.92 14.42 -27.08
CA VAL A 83 5.04 15.38 -26.99
C VAL A 83 4.58 16.80 -26.72
N HIS A 84 3.27 17.08 -26.73
CA HIS A 84 2.72 18.39 -26.40
C HIS A 84 3.19 18.84 -25.00
N PRO A 85 3.67 20.09 -24.82
CA PRO A 85 4.27 20.53 -23.57
C PRO A 85 3.38 20.36 -22.34
N GLU A 86 2.08 20.62 -22.48
CA GLU A 86 1.10 20.49 -21.40
C GLU A 86 0.89 19.02 -20.98
N VAL A 87 0.82 18.13 -21.96
CA VAL A 87 0.73 16.68 -21.73
C VAL A 87 1.96 16.19 -20.98
N ARG A 88 3.16 16.57 -21.43
CA ARG A 88 4.41 16.22 -20.76
C ARG A 88 4.49 16.75 -19.33
N LYS A 89 4.02 17.99 -19.11
CA LYS A 89 3.95 18.58 -17.76
C LYS A 89 3.03 17.76 -16.85
N LEU A 90 1.83 17.42 -17.32
CA LEU A 90 0.88 16.60 -16.54
C LEU A 90 1.45 15.22 -16.22
N VAL A 91 2.04 14.54 -17.21
CA VAL A 91 2.69 13.24 -17.01
C VAL A 91 3.78 13.33 -15.94
N ASN A 92 4.66 14.35 -16.00
CA ASN A 92 5.70 14.53 -14.99
C ASN A 92 5.14 14.77 -13.58
N CYS A 93 4.06 15.54 -13.48
CA CYS A 93 3.36 15.75 -12.20
C CYS A 93 2.77 14.45 -11.66
N ILE A 94 2.09 13.67 -12.51
CA ILE A 94 1.54 12.35 -12.15
C ILE A 94 2.65 11.41 -11.69
N VAL A 95 3.75 11.29 -12.44
CA VAL A 95 4.90 10.46 -12.07
C VAL A 95 5.46 10.87 -10.71
N THR A 96 5.53 12.17 -10.43
CA THR A 96 5.99 12.67 -9.13
C THR A 96 5.04 12.27 -8.00
N LEU A 97 3.72 12.37 -8.22
CA LEU A 97 2.72 11.93 -7.24
C LEU A 97 2.78 10.41 -7.01
N VAL A 98 2.92 9.61 -8.08
CA VAL A 98 3.08 8.15 -7.97
C VAL A 98 4.29 7.80 -7.11
N LYS A 99 5.45 8.44 -7.35
CA LYS A 99 6.65 8.23 -6.52
C LYS A 99 6.40 8.58 -5.05
N LYS A 100 5.73 9.71 -4.79
CA LYS A 100 5.37 10.11 -3.42
C LYS A 100 4.44 9.09 -2.74
N ASN A 101 3.45 8.58 -3.47
CA ASN A 101 2.54 7.54 -2.99
C ASN A 101 3.31 6.25 -2.64
N ILE A 102 4.25 5.83 -3.49
CA ILE A 102 5.12 4.67 -3.21
C ILE A 102 5.92 4.89 -1.92
N THR A 103 6.50 6.08 -1.73
CA THR A 103 7.22 6.40 -0.48
C THR A 103 6.32 6.27 0.74
N LEU A 104 5.09 6.82 0.71
CA LEU A 104 4.14 6.68 1.83
C LEU A 104 3.80 5.22 2.14
N VAL A 105 3.53 4.41 1.11
CA VAL A 105 3.24 2.98 1.31
C VAL A 105 4.45 2.25 1.89
N THR A 106 5.66 2.60 1.46
CA THR A 106 6.90 2.01 1.99
C THR A 106 7.10 2.35 3.47
N GLU A 107 6.86 3.61 3.85
CA GLU A 107 6.91 4.04 5.26
C GLU A 107 5.86 3.29 6.10
N ASN A 108 4.64 3.13 5.58
CA ASN A 108 3.56 2.38 6.25
C ASN A 108 3.95 0.92 6.48
N GLU A 109 4.54 0.30 5.47
CA GLU A 109 5.05 -1.07 5.57
C GLU A 109 6.12 -1.20 6.67
N GLU A 110 7.06 -0.26 6.73
CA GLU A 110 8.13 -0.24 7.74
C GLU A 110 7.56 -0.15 9.15
N TYR A 111 6.63 0.79 9.41
CA TYR A 111 5.98 0.91 10.73
C TYR A 111 5.25 -0.37 11.15
N VAL A 112 4.50 -0.99 10.24
CA VAL A 112 3.75 -2.22 10.55
C VAL A 112 4.71 -3.40 10.76
N ARG A 113 5.76 -3.49 9.95
CA ARG A 113 6.79 -4.54 10.06
C ARG A 113 7.52 -4.48 11.40
N ASP A 114 7.87 -3.28 11.86
CA ASP A 114 8.53 -3.08 13.16
C ASP A 114 7.64 -3.52 14.32
N ARG A 115 6.34 -3.18 14.28
CA ARG A 115 5.36 -3.66 15.27
C ARG A 115 5.24 -5.17 15.28
N HIS A 116 5.12 -5.77 14.10
CA HIS A 116 5.05 -7.21 13.96
C HIS A 116 6.32 -7.89 14.51
N ASN A 117 7.50 -7.35 14.22
CA ASN A 117 8.77 -7.87 14.73
C ASN A 117 8.85 -7.79 16.26
N ARG A 118 8.40 -6.69 16.86
CA ARG A 118 8.33 -6.55 18.32
C ARG A 118 7.42 -7.62 18.95
N ILE A 119 6.19 -7.78 18.45
CA ILE A 119 5.25 -8.79 18.94
C ILE A 119 5.85 -10.20 18.80
N ARG A 120 6.53 -10.46 17.68
CA ARG A 120 7.19 -11.75 17.45
C ARG A 120 8.32 -12.02 18.46
N GLN A 121 9.12 -11.01 18.81
CA GLN A 121 10.15 -11.13 19.83
C GLN A 121 9.56 -11.40 21.22
N GLU A 122 8.49 -10.67 21.58
CA GLU A 122 7.76 -10.88 22.84
C GLU A 122 7.19 -12.31 22.91
N LEU A 123 6.59 -12.80 21.83
CA LEU A 123 6.07 -14.17 21.75
C LEU A 123 7.16 -15.23 21.92
N GLU A 124 8.32 -15.04 21.29
CA GLU A 124 9.43 -15.99 21.40
C GLU A 124 10.03 -16.02 22.81
N ALA A 125 10.16 -14.85 23.45
CA ALA A 125 10.59 -14.77 24.84
C ALA A 125 9.64 -15.54 25.78
N LEU A 126 8.32 -15.40 25.58
CA LEU A 126 7.31 -16.14 26.35
C LEU A 126 7.37 -17.66 26.09
N ARG A 127 7.62 -18.09 24.86
CA ARG A 127 7.79 -19.52 24.53
C ARG A 127 9.01 -20.13 25.22
N VAL A 128 10.11 -19.39 25.30
CA VAL A 128 11.31 -19.82 26.05
C VAL A 128 10.99 -19.92 27.54
N SER A 129 10.28 -18.95 28.12
CA SER A 129 9.82 -19.02 29.51
C SER A 129 8.87 -20.20 29.77
N GLY A 130 8.05 -20.60 28.80
CA GLY A 130 7.27 -21.83 28.87
C GLY A 130 8.13 -23.10 29.03
N LYS A 131 9.34 -23.12 28.47
CA LYS A 131 10.32 -24.20 28.71
C LYS A 131 10.84 -24.18 30.14
N VAL A 132 10.97 -23.00 30.75
CA VAL A 132 11.34 -22.87 32.18
C VAL A 132 10.29 -23.49 33.09
N LEU A 133 9.00 -23.35 32.77
CA LEU A 133 7.94 -24.04 33.50
C LEU A 133 8.07 -25.57 33.37
N ASN A 134 8.48 -26.09 32.22
CA ASN A 134 8.71 -27.53 32.05
C ASN A 134 9.92 -28.01 32.87
N TYR A 135 11.01 -27.23 32.97
CA TYR A 135 12.15 -27.57 33.84
C TYR A 135 11.77 -27.60 35.34
N LEU A 136 10.77 -26.83 35.74
CA LEU A 136 10.23 -26.84 37.10
C LEU A 136 9.23 -27.98 37.35
N GLN A 137 8.60 -28.52 36.29
CA GLN A 137 7.67 -29.66 36.38
C GLN A 137 8.37 -31.03 36.35
N GLU A 138 9.58 -31.13 35.78
CA GLU A 138 10.33 -32.41 35.71
C GLU A 138 10.92 -32.89 37.05
N ASN A 139 10.72 -32.16 38.15
CA ASN A 139 11.26 -32.50 39.47
C ASN A 139 10.21 -32.55 40.59
N GLU A 140 9.00 -33.04 40.32
CA GLU A 140 8.25 -33.67 41.41
C GLU A 140 8.73 -35.13 41.56
N PRO A 141 9.57 -35.46 42.56
CA PRO A 141 9.78 -36.86 42.90
C PRO A 141 8.40 -37.42 43.26
N SER A 142 7.97 -38.45 42.53
CA SER A 142 6.81 -39.25 42.90
C SER A 142 6.88 -39.53 44.40
N PRO A 143 5.82 -39.23 45.19
CA PRO A 143 5.86 -39.45 46.63
C PRO A 143 6.10 -40.94 46.87
N GLN A 144 7.32 -41.28 47.26
CA GLN A 144 7.63 -42.62 47.75
C GLN A 144 6.88 -42.77 49.07
N PHE A 145 5.68 -43.34 48.98
CA PHE A 145 5.00 -43.90 50.14
C PHE A 145 5.91 -44.98 50.71
N VAL A 146 6.57 -44.66 51.82
CA VAL A 146 7.19 -45.67 52.68
C VAL A 146 6.02 -46.40 53.35
N ASP A 147 5.60 -47.52 52.74
CA ASP A 147 4.64 -48.45 53.35
C ASP A 147 5.28 -48.99 54.63
N GLY A 148 4.85 -48.43 55.76
CA GLY A 148 5.24 -48.89 57.09
C GLY A 148 4.70 -50.29 57.30
N LYS A 149 5.52 -51.30 57.05
CA LYS A 149 5.24 -52.68 57.45
C LYS A 149 6.40 -53.28 58.25
N GLN A 150 6.10 -53.37 59.54
CA GLN A 150 6.59 -54.29 60.59
C GLN A 150 8.10 -54.41 60.82
#